data_AF-A0A7K2Q7A2-F1
#
_entry.id   AF-A0A7K2Q7A2-F1
#
_cell.length_a   1.000
_cell.length_b   1.000
_cell.length_c   1.000
_cell.angle_alpha   90.00
_cell.angle_beta   90.00
_cell.angle_gamma   90.00
#
_symmetry.space_group_name_H-M   'P 1'
#
loop_
_entity.id
_entity.type
_entity.pdbx_description
1 polymer ?
#
loop_
_entity_poly.entity_id
_entity_poly.type
_entity_poly.pdbx_seq_one_letter_code
_entity_poly.pdbx_strand_id
1 'polypeptide(L)'
;YGAEQRTAGSAPLPHPAACRPAAVAASAGVHALTALAGLRPDAPAGTVAVVPLPGAPLGALRFCDLRVAGEPFAVRISRLGLGMVEEAANALQLGG
;
A
#
# COMPACT_ATOMS: atom_id res chain seq x y z
N TYR A 1 -7.68 25.39 -3.02
CA TYR A 1 -6.74 24.54 -2.26
C TYR A 1 -5.34 24.69 -2.84
N GLY A 2 -4.42 25.32 -2.12
CA GLY A 2 -3.02 25.52 -2.52
C GLY A 2 -2.11 25.21 -1.34
N ALA A 3 -0.88 24.75 -1.59
CA ALA A 3 0.06 24.45 -0.52
C ALA A 3 0.55 25.73 0.19
N GLU A 4 0.90 25.57 1.47
CA GLU A 4 1.50 26.61 2.32
C GLU A 4 2.72 27.26 1.64
N GLN A 5 2.85 28.58 1.75
CA GLN A 5 3.96 29.32 1.16
C GLN A 5 5.27 28.96 1.89
N ARG A 6 6.19 28.25 1.21
CA ARG A 6 7.54 27.96 1.75
C ARG A 6 8.50 29.15 1.66
N THR A 7 8.16 30.20 0.91
CA THR A 7 8.99 31.41 0.75
C THR A 7 8.11 32.65 0.72
N ALA A 8 8.42 33.63 1.56
CA ALA A 8 7.68 34.90 1.64
C ALA A 8 7.65 35.59 0.26
N GLY A 9 6.45 35.93 -0.22
CA GLY A 9 6.24 36.59 -1.51
C GLY A 9 6.11 35.66 -2.73
N SER A 10 6.23 34.33 -2.57
CA SER A 10 6.00 33.38 -3.68
C SER A 10 4.51 33.09 -3.91
N ALA A 11 4.06 32.97 -5.16
CA ALA A 11 2.67 32.59 -5.43
C ALA A 11 2.41 31.13 -4.99
N PRO A 12 1.27 30.81 -4.35
CA PRO A 12 0.89 29.43 -4.03
C PRO A 12 0.82 28.60 -5.32
N LEU A 13 1.47 27.43 -5.33
CA LEU A 13 1.34 26.51 -6.46
C LEU A 13 -0.09 25.93 -6.49
N PRO A 14 -0.79 25.96 -7.63
CA PRO A 14 -2.10 25.34 -7.74
C PRO A 14 -1.96 23.82 -7.62
N HIS A 15 -2.98 23.16 -7.06
CA HIS A 15 -3.12 21.72 -7.20
C HIS A 15 -3.22 21.36 -8.70
N PRO A 16 -2.47 20.38 -9.21
CA PRO A 16 -1.61 19.42 -8.50
C PRO A 16 -0.10 19.77 -8.47
N ALA A 17 0.35 20.89 -9.06
CA ALA A 17 1.76 21.27 -9.13
C ALA A 17 2.41 21.53 -7.74
N ALA A 18 1.61 21.85 -6.74
CA ALA A 18 2.02 21.89 -5.33
C ALA A 18 2.53 20.53 -4.81
N CYS A 19 1.97 19.44 -5.33
CA CYS A 19 2.36 18.06 -5.05
C CYS A 19 3.54 17.64 -5.94
N ARG A 20 4.57 18.50 -6.08
CA ARG A 20 5.89 18.11 -6.63
C ARG A 20 6.23 16.69 -6.19
N PRO A 21 6.89 15.84 -7.01
CA PRO A 21 6.79 14.36 -7.06
C PRO A 21 6.76 13.57 -5.73
N ALA A 22 7.07 14.17 -4.60
CA ALA A 22 6.82 13.71 -3.25
C ALA A 22 5.44 13.06 -3.02
N ALA A 23 4.34 13.54 -3.63
CA ALA A 23 3.04 12.88 -3.46
C ALA A 23 3.00 11.50 -4.14
N VAL A 24 3.39 11.43 -5.42
CA VAL A 24 3.48 10.17 -6.16
C VAL A 24 4.51 9.23 -5.51
N ALA A 25 5.65 9.76 -5.09
CA ALA A 25 6.69 9.00 -4.39
C ALA A 25 6.21 8.45 -3.03
N ALA A 26 5.50 9.26 -2.24
CA ALA A 26 4.93 8.82 -0.97
C ALA A 26 3.81 7.78 -1.15
N SER A 27 3.02 7.89 -2.22
CA SER A 27 1.96 6.94 -2.55
C SER A 27 2.48 5.65 -3.19
N ALA A 28 3.72 5.59 -3.67
CA ALA A 28 4.25 4.43 -4.39
C ALA A 28 4.15 3.13 -3.58
N GLY A 29 4.50 3.18 -2.28
CA GLY A 29 4.39 2.03 -1.39
C GLY A 29 2.93 1.58 -1.18
N VAL A 30 2.02 2.53 -0.95
CA VAL A 30 0.58 2.25 -0.80
C VAL A 30 0.00 1.69 -2.10
N HIS A 31 0.43 2.19 -3.24
CA HIS A 31 0.00 1.71 -4.55
C HIS A 31 0.51 0.29 -4.81
N ALA A 32 1.76 -0.01 -4.43
CA ALA A 32 2.27 -1.37 -4.50
C ALA A 32 1.47 -2.35 -3.61
N LEU A 33 1.08 -1.94 -2.41
CA LEU A 33 0.27 -2.77 -1.52
C LEU A 33 -1.17 -2.99 -2.06
N THR A 34 -1.82 -1.93 -2.53
CA THR A 34 -3.25 -1.98 -2.88
C THR A 34 -3.53 -2.43 -4.31
N ALA A 35 -2.69 -2.02 -5.27
CA ALA A 35 -2.88 -2.32 -6.68
C ALA A 35 -2.09 -3.54 -7.16
N LEU A 36 -0.88 -3.74 -6.62
CA LEU A 36 -0.01 -4.83 -7.07
C LEU A 36 -0.15 -6.08 -6.18
N ALA A 37 -0.08 -5.92 -4.86
CA ALA A 37 -0.35 -7.00 -3.91
C ALA A 37 -1.85 -7.28 -3.72
N GLY A 38 -2.71 -6.33 -4.11
CA GLY A 38 -4.15 -6.49 -4.03
C GLY A 38 -4.68 -6.59 -2.61
N LEU A 39 -4.01 -5.95 -1.65
CA LEU A 39 -4.42 -5.99 -0.26
C LEU A 39 -5.77 -5.31 -0.06
N ARG A 40 -6.68 -5.99 0.63
CA ARG A 40 -7.99 -5.48 1.05
C ARG A 40 -8.13 -5.71 2.57
N PRO A 41 -7.64 -4.76 3.38
CA PRO A 41 -7.77 -4.85 4.82
C PRO A 41 -9.19 -4.44 5.27
N ASP A 42 -9.80 -5.24 6.13
CA ASP A 42 -11.03 -4.92 6.85
C ASP A 42 -10.71 -4.88 8.34
N ALA A 43 -10.45 -3.67 8.85
CA ALA A 43 -10.09 -3.49 10.26
C ALA A 43 -11.26 -3.78 11.23
N PRO A 44 -12.52 -3.36 10.97
CA PRO A 44 -13.65 -3.77 11.79
C PRO A 44 -13.87 -5.28 11.86
N ALA A 45 -13.70 -6.00 10.75
CA ALA A 45 -13.84 -7.45 10.71
C ALA A 45 -12.57 -8.20 11.14
N GLY A 46 -11.45 -7.50 11.33
CA GLY A 46 -10.17 -8.14 11.64
C GLY A 46 -9.70 -9.09 10.55
N THR A 47 -9.97 -8.77 9.27
CA THR A 47 -9.63 -9.64 8.14
C THR A 47 -8.75 -8.92 7.13
N VAL A 48 -7.98 -9.70 6.36
CA VAL A 48 -7.24 -9.18 5.21
C VAL A 48 -7.36 -10.15 4.04
N ALA A 49 -7.79 -9.66 2.88
CA ALA A 49 -7.74 -10.41 1.63
C ALA A 49 -6.56 -9.97 0.76
N VAL A 50 -5.99 -10.94 0.04
CA VAL A 50 -4.81 -10.73 -0.83
C VAL A 50 -5.16 -11.25 -2.22
N VAL A 51 -5.32 -10.32 -3.18
CA VAL A 51 -5.67 -10.64 -4.57
C VAL A 51 -4.64 -10.01 -5.52
N PRO A 52 -3.43 -10.58 -5.64
CA PRO A 52 -2.36 -9.94 -6.39
C PRO A 52 -2.70 -9.81 -7.87
N LEU A 53 -2.15 -8.78 -8.50
CA LEU A 53 -2.34 -8.53 -9.93
C LEU A 53 -1.67 -9.64 -10.77
N PRO A 54 -2.43 -10.45 -11.53
CA PRO A 54 -1.86 -11.53 -12.33
C PRO A 54 -0.95 -10.98 -13.42
N GLY A 55 0.21 -11.61 -13.62
CA GLY A 55 1.14 -11.25 -14.70
C GLY A 55 1.85 -9.91 -14.52
N ALA A 56 1.75 -9.27 -13.35
CA ALA A 56 2.49 -8.05 -13.07
C ALA A 56 4.01 -8.32 -13.13
N PRO A 57 4.80 -7.55 -13.90
CA PRO A 57 6.23 -7.79 -14.12
C PRO A 57 7.10 -7.34 -12.93
N LEU A 58 6.68 -7.70 -11.71
CA LEU A 58 7.28 -7.23 -10.46
C LEU A 58 8.35 -8.17 -9.91
N GLY A 59 8.41 -9.39 -10.46
CA GLY A 59 9.23 -10.46 -9.89
C GLY A 59 8.67 -10.95 -8.55
N ALA A 60 9.55 -11.41 -7.66
CA ALA A 60 9.16 -11.82 -6.33
C ALA A 60 9.24 -10.62 -5.38
N LEU A 61 8.16 -10.37 -4.64
CA LEU A 61 8.07 -9.28 -3.68
C LEU A 61 7.69 -9.82 -2.30
N ARG A 62 8.21 -9.19 -1.25
CA ARG A 62 7.83 -9.45 0.14
C ARG A 62 7.50 -8.14 0.82
N PHE A 63 6.37 -8.11 1.50
CA PHE A 63 5.94 -7.01 2.37
C PHE A 63 5.89 -7.53 3.81
N CYS A 64 6.56 -6.82 4.72
CA CYS A 64 6.78 -7.23 6.11
C CYS A 64 6.30 -6.12 7.03
N ASP A 65 6.17 -6.43 8.32
CA ASP A 65 5.80 -5.47 9.37
C ASP A 65 4.48 -4.73 9.09
N LEU A 66 3.58 -5.35 8.31
CA LEU A 66 2.25 -4.81 8.05
C LEU A 66 1.34 -5.08 9.24
N ARG A 67 0.34 -4.21 9.46
CA ARG A 67 -0.64 -4.37 10.53
C ARG A 67 -2.05 -4.05 10.05
N VAL A 68 -3.02 -4.88 10.43
CA VAL A 68 -4.46 -4.63 10.26
C VAL A 68 -5.14 -4.85 11.61
N ALA A 69 -6.00 -3.94 12.05
CA ALA A 69 -6.63 -4.00 13.36
C ALA A 69 -5.63 -4.15 14.55
N GLY A 70 -4.38 -3.71 14.38
CA GLY A 70 -3.30 -3.89 15.36
C GLY A 70 -2.51 -5.19 15.22
N GLU A 71 -3.04 -6.18 14.50
CA GLU A 71 -2.46 -7.50 14.31
C GLU A 71 -1.41 -7.52 13.19
N PRO A 72 -0.19 -8.04 13.44
CA PRO A 72 0.88 -8.08 12.45
C PRO A 72 0.65 -9.17 11.39
N PHE A 73 1.11 -8.89 10.17
CA PHE A 73 1.15 -9.88 9.09
C PHE A 73 2.23 -9.57 8.04
N ALA A 74 2.57 -10.57 7.26
CA ALA A 74 3.51 -10.48 6.14
C ALA A 74 2.96 -11.18 4.89
N VAL A 75 3.19 -10.60 3.72
CA VAL A 75 2.71 -11.12 2.44
C VAL A 75 3.86 -11.26 1.46
N ARG A 76 3.90 -12.40 0.78
CA ARG A 76 4.83 -12.66 -0.32
C ARG A 76 4.07 -12.84 -1.62
N ILE A 77 4.54 -12.18 -2.67
CA ILE A 77 4.09 -12.39 -4.04
C ILE A 77 5.18 -13.15 -4.77
N SER A 78 4.83 -14.30 -5.33
CA SER A 78 5.74 -15.09 -6.17
C SER A 78 5.95 -14.41 -7.53
N ARG A 79 6.99 -14.84 -8.25
CA ARG A 79 7.26 -14.38 -9.63
C ARG A 79 6.13 -14.66 -10.61
N LEU A 80 5.19 -15.55 -10.26
CA LEU A 80 4.03 -15.91 -11.06
C LEU A 80 2.79 -15.07 -10.72
N GLY A 81 2.89 -14.11 -9.80
CA GLY A 81 1.76 -13.29 -9.35
C GLY A 81 0.86 -13.98 -8.32
N LEU A 82 1.27 -15.12 -7.76
CA LEU A 82 0.54 -15.76 -6.66
C LEU A 82 0.92 -15.13 -5.33
N GLY A 83 -0.09 -14.78 -4.53
CA GLY A 83 0.04 -14.16 -3.21
C GLY A 83 -0.08 -15.22 -2.12
N MET A 84 0.80 -15.14 -1.14
CA MET A 84 0.80 -16.00 0.03
C MET A 84 0.98 -15.12 1.26
N VAL A 85 0.18 -15.36 2.29
CA VAL A 85 0.45 -14.78 3.61
C VAL A 85 1.46 -15.68 4.31
N GLU A 86 2.62 -15.13 4.67
CA GLU A 86 3.69 -15.89 5.31
C GLU A 86 3.49 -15.98 6.82
N GLU A 87 3.04 -14.89 7.43
CA GLU A 87 2.80 -14.76 8.86
C GLU A 87 1.52 -13.95 9.04
N ALA A 88 0.60 -14.46 9.85
CA ALA A 88 -0.57 -13.75 10.31
C ALA A 88 -0.74 -14.06 11.80
N ALA A 89 -1.04 -13.05 12.60
CA ALA A 89 -1.44 -13.30 13.97
C ALA A 89 -2.73 -14.13 14.00
N ASN A 90 -2.90 -14.98 15.02
CA ASN A 90 -4.05 -15.89 15.13
C ASN A 90 -5.42 -15.17 15.11
N ALA A 91 -5.45 -13.90 15.49
CA ALA A 91 -6.66 -13.09 15.49
C ALA A 91 -7.01 -12.52 14.10
N LEU A 92 -6.06 -12.50 13.16
CA LEU A 92 -6.25 -11.97 11.81
C LEU A 92 -6.75 -13.09 10.88
N GLN A 93 -7.94 -12.91 10.32
CA GLN A 93 -8.50 -13.86 9.38
C GLN A 93 -8.07 -13.54 7.94
N LEU A 94 -7.80 -14.58 7.15
CA LEU A 94 -7.47 -14.44 5.72
C LEU A 94 -8.75 -14.53 4.89
N GLY A 95 -9.09 -13.43 4.22
CA GLY A 95 -10.18 -13.38 3.25
C GLY A 95 -9.74 -13.93 1.89
N GLY A 96 -10.58 -14.76 1.28
CA GLY A 96 -10.37 -15.33 -0.06
C GLY A 96 -10.83 -14.40 -1.18
#